data_AF-A0A440AZ26-F1
#
_entry.id   AF-A0A440AZ26-F1
#
_cell.length_a   1.000
_cell.length_b   1.000
_cell.length_c   1.000
_cell.angle_alpha   90.00
_cell.angle_beta   90.00
_cell.angle_gamma   90.00
#
_symmetry.space_group_name_H-M   'P 1'
#
loop_
_entity.id
_entity.type
_entity.pdbx_description
1 polymer ?
#
loop_
_entity_poly.entity_id
_entity_poly.type
_entity_poly.pdbx_seq_one_letter_code
_entity_poly.pdbx_strand_id
1 'polypeptide(L)'
;MTIWFDKLGVVIAAIVAYAAFAAPFATFRANRIVPGEARSILDSLPAAVGPLLLAILVIAAIIAFLKTPLVLRLGASVIALAALAILIGVAGSFLTPEGNTFARISPASGFWLLIFAFTLLLADVLTRFNLPPWARLGVLVIAALAIGLLLASGSWNSLSILKEYANRADSFWAEGSKHVTLALGSLAA
;
A
#
# COMPACT_ATOMS: atom_id res chain seq x y z
N MET A 1 -23.45 -23.72 -18.11
CA MET A 1 -23.22 -22.78 -16.98
C MET A 1 -22.09 -21.82 -17.35
N THR A 2 -22.41 -20.63 -17.83
CA THR A 2 -21.42 -19.55 -17.98
C THR A 2 -20.99 -19.13 -16.57
N ILE A 3 -19.79 -19.53 -16.16
CA ILE A 3 -19.27 -19.20 -14.83
C ILE A 3 -19.15 -17.67 -14.74
N TRP A 4 -19.85 -17.05 -13.78
CA TRP A 4 -19.93 -15.59 -13.60
C TRP A 4 -18.67 -15.00 -12.95
N PHE A 5 -17.69 -15.84 -12.61
CA PHE A 5 -16.46 -15.48 -11.90
C PHE A 5 -15.29 -15.27 -12.86
N ASP A 6 -14.42 -14.31 -12.54
CA ASP A 6 -13.12 -14.13 -13.19
C ASP A 6 -12.05 -14.94 -12.43
N LYS A 7 -11.23 -15.73 -13.16
CA LYS A 7 -10.24 -16.62 -12.54
C LYS A 7 -9.24 -15.86 -11.67
N LEU A 8 -8.74 -14.72 -12.15
CA LEU A 8 -7.85 -13.86 -11.39
C LEU A 8 -8.61 -13.18 -10.25
N GLY A 9 -9.83 -12.74 -10.53
CA GLY A 9 -10.76 -12.17 -9.57
C GLY A 9 -11.00 -13.03 -8.33
N VAL A 10 -11.11 -14.35 -8.49
CA VAL A 10 -11.25 -15.32 -7.38
C VAL A 10 -10.00 -15.31 -6.50
N VAL A 11 -8.81 -15.32 -7.10
CA VAL A 11 -7.54 -15.30 -6.35
C VAL A 11 -7.39 -13.97 -5.60
N ILE A 12 -7.69 -12.85 -6.25
CA ILE A 12 -7.65 -11.52 -5.63
C ILE A 12 -8.62 -11.47 -4.45
N ALA A 13 -9.87 -11.90 -4.63
CA ALA A 13 -10.86 -11.89 -3.57
C ALA A 13 -10.46 -12.77 -2.38
N ALA A 14 -9.85 -13.93 -2.63
CA ALA A 14 -9.33 -14.81 -1.57
C ALA A 14 -8.18 -14.17 -0.79
N ILE A 15 -7.22 -13.53 -1.48
CA ILE A 15 -6.13 -12.80 -0.84
C ILE A 15 -6.69 -11.66 0.00
N VAL A 16 -7.63 -10.87 -0.55
CA VAL A 16 -8.24 -9.74 0.16
C VAL A 16 -9.01 -10.23 1.39
N ALA A 17 -9.78 -11.31 1.29
CA ALA A 17 -10.51 -11.87 2.43
C ALA A 17 -9.56 -12.29 3.56
N TYR A 18 -8.49 -13.03 3.25
CA TYR A 18 -7.50 -13.39 4.25
C TYR A 18 -6.80 -12.16 4.84
N ALA A 19 -6.35 -11.25 3.97
CA ALA A 19 -5.55 -10.10 4.38
C ALA A 19 -6.34 -9.07 5.20
N ALA A 20 -7.64 -8.90 4.91
CA ALA A 20 -8.49 -7.93 5.61
C ALA A 20 -9.05 -8.47 6.94
N PHE A 21 -9.31 -9.78 7.04
CA PHE A 21 -10.01 -10.35 8.20
C PHE A 21 -9.16 -11.25 9.10
N ALA A 22 -8.05 -11.80 8.61
CA ALA A 22 -7.21 -12.73 9.38
C ALA A 22 -5.77 -12.20 9.60
N ALA A 23 -5.20 -11.50 8.62
CA ALA A 23 -3.84 -10.98 8.73
C ALA A 23 -3.78 -9.63 9.48
N PRO A 24 -2.67 -9.33 10.18
CA PRO A 24 -2.48 -8.02 10.80
C PRO A 24 -2.32 -6.92 9.74
N PHE A 25 -2.95 -5.78 9.97
CA PHE A 25 -2.83 -4.60 9.12
C PHE A 25 -1.57 -3.79 9.46
N ALA A 26 -1.34 -3.59 10.76
CA ALA A 26 -0.16 -2.90 11.28
C ALA A 26 0.47 -3.69 12.44
N THR A 27 1.75 -3.43 12.68
CA THR A 27 2.47 -3.90 13.87
C THR A 27 2.83 -2.69 14.72
N PHE A 28 2.41 -2.72 15.98
CA PHE A 28 2.79 -1.73 16.99
C PHE A 28 3.96 -2.27 17.82
N ARG A 29 4.97 -1.44 18.05
CA ARG A 29 6.04 -1.70 19.03
C ARG A 29 6.21 -0.47 19.89
N ALA A 30 6.26 -0.64 21.20
CA ALA A 30 6.49 0.46 22.14
C ALA A 30 7.86 1.13 21.94
N ASN A 31 8.86 0.36 21.52
CA ASN A 31 10.20 0.83 21.13
C ASN A 31 10.91 -0.23 20.26
N ARG A 32 12.21 -0.04 19.98
CA ARG A 32 13.00 -0.95 19.13
C ARG A 32 13.30 -2.34 19.72
N ILE A 33 13.06 -2.54 21.01
CA ILE A 33 13.44 -3.76 21.75
C ILE A 33 12.20 -4.61 22.05
N VAL A 34 11.07 -3.94 22.34
CA VAL A 34 9.83 -4.62 22.67
C VAL A 34 9.28 -5.35 21.44
N PRO A 35 8.84 -6.62 21.60
CA PRO A 35 8.19 -7.38 20.52
C PRO A 35 7.01 -6.63 19.91
N GLY A 36 6.74 -6.91 18.63
CA GLY A 36 5.62 -6.29 17.91
C GLY A 36 4.29 -6.93 18.23
N GLU A 37 3.29 -6.11 18.52
CA GLU A 37 1.89 -6.49 18.63
C GLU A 37 1.20 -6.35 17.27
N ALA A 38 0.57 -7.43 16.84
CA ALA A 38 -0.27 -7.47 15.65
C ALA A 38 -1.58 -6.71 15.89
N ARG A 39 -1.94 -5.79 14.99
CA ARG A 39 -3.19 -5.01 15.05
C ARG A 39 -3.99 -5.24 13.78
N SER A 40 -5.28 -5.55 13.93
CA SER A 40 -6.22 -5.70 12.81
C SER A 40 -6.51 -4.34 12.17
N ILE A 41 -7.27 -4.31 11.05
CA ILE A 41 -7.72 -3.04 10.45
C ILE A 41 -8.54 -2.21 11.45
N LEU A 42 -9.42 -2.85 12.22
CA LEU A 42 -10.30 -2.17 13.17
C LEU A 42 -9.55 -1.66 14.41
N ASP A 43 -8.50 -2.37 14.84
CA ASP A 43 -7.70 -1.96 16.01
C ASP A 43 -6.61 -0.94 15.68
N SER A 44 -6.32 -0.76 14.38
CA SER A 44 -5.27 0.13 13.89
C SER A 44 -5.78 1.50 13.48
N LEU A 45 -7.10 1.70 13.42
CA LEU A 45 -7.71 2.90 12.86
C LEU A 45 -8.78 3.47 13.80
N PRO A 46 -9.09 4.77 13.70
CA PRO A 46 -10.24 5.36 14.39
C PRO A 46 -11.54 4.62 14.06
N ALA A 47 -12.48 4.61 15.02
CA ALA A 47 -13.70 3.80 14.97
C ALA A 47 -14.56 3.98 13.71
N ALA A 48 -14.58 5.18 13.12
CA ALA A 48 -15.31 5.44 11.88
C ALA A 48 -14.54 4.99 10.62
N VAL A 49 -13.20 5.03 10.68
CA VAL A 49 -12.32 4.88 9.51
C VAL A 49 -11.99 3.42 9.23
N GLY A 50 -11.83 2.60 10.28
CA GLY A 50 -11.61 1.15 10.14
C GLY A 50 -12.71 0.44 9.35
N PRO A 51 -13.99 0.57 9.75
CA PRO A 51 -15.12 0.00 9.02
C PRO A 51 -15.26 0.55 7.59
N LEU A 52 -14.96 1.83 7.38
CA LEU A 52 -14.96 2.43 6.04
C LEU A 52 -13.93 1.76 5.13
N LEU A 53 -12.70 1.54 5.62
CA LEU A 53 -11.69 0.80 4.86
C LEU A 53 -12.16 -0.62 4.55
N LEU A 54 -12.69 -1.36 5.53
CA LEU A 54 -13.22 -2.69 5.29
C LEU A 54 -14.33 -2.70 4.23
N ALA A 55 -15.25 -1.74 4.27
CA ALA A 55 -16.30 -1.61 3.26
C ALA A 55 -15.71 -1.41 1.85
N ILE A 56 -14.72 -0.52 1.71
CA ILE A 56 -14.01 -0.30 0.44
C ILE A 56 -13.36 -1.60 -0.05
N LEU A 57 -12.63 -2.31 0.82
CA LEU A 57 -11.93 -3.55 0.46
C LEU A 57 -12.91 -4.67 0.07
N VAL A 58 -14.03 -4.81 0.78
CA VAL A 58 -15.07 -5.80 0.49
C VAL A 58 -15.75 -5.50 -0.84
N ILE A 59 -16.13 -4.24 -1.09
CA ILE A 59 -16.73 -3.82 -2.36
C ILE A 59 -15.74 -4.08 -3.51
N ALA A 60 -14.47 -3.71 -3.34
CA ALA A 60 -13.44 -3.93 -4.34
C ALA A 60 -13.19 -5.44 -4.60
N ALA A 61 -13.23 -6.27 -3.56
CA ALA A 61 -13.13 -7.73 -3.67
C ALA A 61 -14.33 -8.32 -4.44
N ILE A 62 -15.56 -7.85 -4.18
CA ILE A 62 -16.75 -8.28 -4.92
C ILE A 62 -16.64 -7.89 -6.40
N ILE A 63 -16.19 -6.65 -6.68
CA ILE A 63 -15.96 -6.17 -8.06
C ILE A 63 -14.90 -7.02 -8.77
N ALA A 64 -13.82 -7.39 -8.08
CA ALA A 64 -12.78 -8.26 -8.63
C ALA A 64 -13.32 -9.67 -8.90
N PHE A 65 -14.04 -10.25 -7.93
CA PHE A 65 -14.59 -11.61 -7.97
C PHE A 65 -15.56 -11.83 -9.13
N LEU A 66 -16.47 -10.87 -9.34
CA LEU A 66 -17.48 -10.93 -10.39
C LEU A 66 -16.92 -10.47 -11.75
N LYS A 67 -17.51 -10.95 -12.84
CA LYS A 67 -17.28 -10.43 -14.19
C LYS A 67 -17.87 -9.02 -14.35
N THR A 68 -17.10 -8.01 -13.97
CA THR A 68 -17.46 -6.60 -14.02
C THR A 68 -16.75 -5.87 -15.16
N PRO A 69 -17.30 -4.73 -15.65
CA PRO A 69 -16.61 -3.87 -16.62
C PRO A 69 -15.23 -3.43 -16.13
N LEU A 70 -14.26 -3.34 -17.04
CA LEU A 70 -12.87 -2.94 -16.73
C LEU A 70 -12.77 -1.60 -16.01
N VAL A 71 -13.63 -0.63 -16.35
CA VAL A 71 -13.66 0.69 -15.71
C VAL A 71 -14.01 0.58 -14.21
N LEU A 72 -14.92 -0.32 -13.83
CA LEU A 72 -15.23 -0.54 -12.41
C LEU A 72 -14.06 -1.19 -11.67
N ARG A 73 -13.36 -2.13 -12.31
CA ARG A 73 -12.15 -2.75 -11.74
C ARG A 73 -11.00 -1.75 -11.60
N LEU A 74 -10.85 -0.85 -12.57
CA LEU A 74 -9.90 0.26 -12.49
C LEU A 74 -10.23 1.16 -11.29
N GLY A 75 -11.48 1.61 -11.18
CA GLY A 75 -11.93 2.42 -10.06
C GLY A 75 -11.72 1.72 -8.72
N ALA A 76 -12.12 0.45 -8.61
CA ALA A 76 -11.97 -0.35 -7.39
C ALA A 76 -10.50 -0.49 -6.97
N SER A 77 -9.59 -0.81 -7.91
CA SER A 77 -8.16 -0.94 -7.62
C SER A 77 -7.52 0.38 -7.22
N VAL A 78 -7.80 1.47 -7.94
CA VAL A 78 -7.26 2.81 -7.62
C VAL A 78 -7.77 3.31 -6.28
N ILE A 79 -9.08 3.20 -6.01
CA ILE A 79 -9.68 3.64 -4.75
C ILE A 79 -9.14 2.81 -3.57
N ALA A 80 -9.05 1.49 -3.72
CA ALA A 80 -8.50 0.63 -2.66
C ALA A 80 -7.03 0.94 -2.38
N LEU A 81 -6.19 1.11 -3.42
CA LEU A 81 -4.78 1.47 -3.26
C LEU A 81 -4.60 2.83 -2.60
N ALA A 82 -5.37 3.84 -3.02
CA ALA A 82 -5.33 5.17 -2.42
C ALA A 82 -5.78 5.13 -0.95
N ALA A 83 -6.88 4.43 -0.64
CA ALA A 83 -7.36 4.27 0.72
C ALA A 83 -6.32 3.57 1.61
N LEU A 84 -5.71 2.47 1.13
CA LEU A 84 -4.65 1.77 1.86
C LEU A 84 -3.45 2.69 2.12
N ALA A 85 -2.98 3.40 1.10
CA ALA A 85 -1.83 4.30 1.18
C ALA A 85 -2.05 5.46 2.17
N ILE A 86 -3.25 6.04 2.20
CA ILE A 86 -3.60 7.11 3.13
C ILE A 86 -3.77 6.55 4.55
N LEU A 87 -4.55 5.47 4.70
CA LEU A 87 -4.97 5.00 6.01
C LEU A 87 -3.89 4.26 6.77
N ILE A 88 -2.87 3.71 6.10
CA ILE A 88 -1.70 3.20 6.83
C ILE A 88 -0.94 4.31 7.56
N GLY A 89 -0.90 5.53 6.99
CA GLY A 89 -0.35 6.71 7.66
C GLY A 89 -1.19 7.13 8.86
N VAL A 90 -2.53 7.10 8.72
CA VAL A 90 -3.47 7.34 9.83
C VAL A 90 -3.25 6.32 10.95
N ALA A 91 -3.05 5.04 10.62
CA ALA A 91 -2.74 4.02 11.61
C ALA A 91 -1.42 4.29 12.34
N GLY A 92 -0.40 4.78 11.63
CA GLY A 92 0.86 5.25 12.21
C GLY A 92 0.65 6.29 13.31
N SER A 93 -0.19 7.29 13.03
CA SER A 93 -0.47 8.38 13.96
C SER A 93 -1.41 7.95 15.09
N PHE A 94 -2.48 7.20 14.78
CA PHE A 94 -3.48 6.75 15.74
C PHE A 94 -2.92 5.77 16.79
N LEU A 95 -2.05 4.86 16.37
CA LEU A 95 -1.41 3.89 17.27
C LEU A 95 -0.24 4.48 18.06
N THR A 96 0.23 5.69 17.74
CA THR A 96 1.29 6.36 18.49
C THR A 96 0.68 7.10 19.68
N PRO A 97 1.00 6.74 20.94
CA PRO A 97 0.52 7.48 22.10
C PRO A 97 1.01 8.95 22.06
N GLU A 98 0.19 9.86 22.58
CA GLU A 98 0.56 11.29 22.65
C GLU A 98 1.88 11.48 23.39
N GLY A 99 2.75 12.32 22.83
CA GLY A 99 4.10 12.58 23.36
C GLY A 99 5.12 11.45 23.18
N ASN A 100 4.75 10.29 22.62
CA ASN A 100 5.66 9.16 22.46
C ASN A 100 6.46 9.23 21.13
N THR A 101 7.75 9.48 21.23
CA THR A 101 8.67 9.51 20.08
C THR A 101 9.29 8.14 19.76
N PHE A 102 9.25 7.19 20.70
CA PHE A 102 9.90 5.87 20.59
C PHE A 102 9.03 4.81 19.90
N ALA A 103 7.71 4.97 19.91
CA ALA A 103 6.78 4.03 19.31
C ALA A 103 7.06 3.83 17.82
N ARG A 104 7.04 2.57 17.40
CA ARG A 104 7.33 2.13 16.04
C ARG A 104 6.12 1.40 15.48
N ILE A 105 5.44 2.04 14.54
CA ILE A 105 4.32 1.47 13.79
C ILE A 105 4.83 1.09 12.40
N SER A 106 4.58 -0.14 11.97
CA SER A 106 4.97 -0.60 10.63
C SER A 106 3.80 -1.27 9.93
N PRO A 107 3.66 -1.12 8.61
CA PRO A 107 2.70 -1.92 7.85
C PRO A 107 3.02 -3.41 7.98
N ALA A 108 2.01 -4.22 8.27
CA ALA A 108 2.14 -5.65 8.50
C ALA A 108 1.70 -6.46 7.27
N SER A 109 1.69 -7.79 7.38
CA SER A 109 1.46 -8.70 6.24
C SER A 109 0.12 -8.46 5.53
N GLY A 110 -0.95 -8.16 6.26
CA GLY A 110 -2.25 -7.83 5.69
C GLY A 110 -2.19 -6.61 4.78
N PHE A 111 -1.53 -5.52 5.20
CA PHE A 111 -1.33 -4.34 4.34
C PHE A 111 -0.60 -4.70 3.04
N TRP A 112 0.51 -5.43 3.12
CA TRP A 112 1.30 -5.78 1.94
C TRP A 112 0.54 -6.71 0.99
N LEU A 113 -0.21 -7.68 1.52
CA LEU A 113 -1.07 -8.55 0.71
C LEU A 113 -2.18 -7.79 0.01
N LEU A 114 -2.79 -6.80 0.68
CA LEU A 114 -3.83 -5.96 0.07
C LEU A 114 -3.25 -5.07 -1.03
N ILE A 115 -2.11 -4.40 -0.78
CA ILE A 115 -1.39 -3.62 -1.81
C ILE A 115 -1.04 -4.50 -3.01
N PHE A 116 -0.52 -5.71 -2.75
CA PHE A 116 -0.21 -6.67 -3.81
C PHE A 116 -1.45 -7.06 -4.62
N ALA A 117 -2.54 -7.45 -3.95
CA ALA A 117 -3.78 -7.88 -4.61
C ALA A 117 -4.39 -6.80 -5.50
N PHE A 118 -4.47 -5.55 -5.02
CA PHE A 118 -5.05 -4.46 -5.80
C PHE A 118 -4.08 -3.90 -6.85
N THR A 119 -2.77 -4.01 -6.66
CA THR A 119 -1.80 -3.71 -7.72
C THR A 119 -1.87 -4.75 -8.85
N LEU A 120 -2.09 -6.02 -8.53
CA LEU A 120 -2.36 -7.05 -9.53
C LEU A 120 -3.66 -6.80 -10.28
N LEU A 121 -4.73 -6.40 -9.57
CA LEU A 121 -6.00 -6.02 -10.22
C LEU A 121 -5.79 -4.83 -11.18
N LEU A 122 -5.07 -3.80 -10.74
CA LEU A 122 -4.74 -2.65 -11.56
C LEU A 122 -3.94 -3.06 -12.80
N ALA A 123 -2.89 -3.88 -12.63
CA ALA A 123 -2.06 -4.36 -13.73
C ALA A 123 -2.87 -5.17 -14.76
N ASP A 124 -3.72 -6.10 -14.31
CA ASP A 124 -4.64 -6.85 -15.19
C ASP A 124 -5.53 -5.91 -16.01
N VAL A 125 -6.11 -4.90 -15.36
CA VAL A 125 -6.97 -3.94 -16.04
C VAL A 125 -6.19 -3.10 -17.07
N LEU A 126 -5.01 -2.59 -16.71
CA LEU A 126 -4.17 -1.78 -17.61
C LEU A 126 -3.67 -2.58 -18.81
N THR A 127 -3.35 -3.87 -18.63
CA THR A 127 -2.96 -4.75 -19.74
C THR A 127 -4.13 -5.02 -20.68
N ARG A 128 -5.34 -5.21 -20.16
CA ARG A 128 -6.55 -5.44 -20.99
C ARG A 128 -7.05 -4.18 -21.69
N PHE A 129 -6.77 -2.98 -21.16
CA PHE A 129 -7.00 -1.72 -21.88
C PHE A 129 -6.06 -1.53 -23.07
N ASN A 130 -5.02 -2.37 -23.22
CA ASN A 130 -4.02 -2.29 -24.28
C ASN A 130 -3.44 -0.88 -24.44
N LEU A 131 -3.07 -0.26 -23.32
CA LEU A 131 -2.59 1.12 -23.31
C LEU A 131 -1.35 1.29 -24.19
N PRO A 132 -1.28 2.34 -25.03
CA PRO A 132 -0.08 2.67 -25.78
C PRO A 132 1.07 3.03 -24.83
N PRO A 133 2.34 2.96 -25.28
CA PRO A 133 3.51 3.17 -24.41
C PRO A 133 3.49 4.49 -23.62
N TRP A 134 3.05 5.58 -24.25
CA TRP A 134 2.96 6.89 -23.58
C TRP A 134 1.91 6.92 -22.47
N ALA A 135 0.80 6.18 -22.61
CA ALA A 135 -0.24 6.12 -21.59
C ALA A 135 0.25 5.32 -20.38
N ARG A 136 1.05 4.26 -20.60
CA ARG A 136 1.71 3.51 -19.52
C ARG A 136 2.69 4.41 -18.75
N LEU A 137 3.45 5.23 -19.47
CA LEU A 137 4.33 6.23 -18.85
C LEU A 137 3.51 7.25 -18.04
N GLY A 138 2.38 7.73 -18.58
CA GLY A 138 1.46 8.62 -17.87
C GLY A 138 0.96 8.02 -16.55
N VAL A 139 0.56 6.73 -16.56
CA VAL A 139 0.17 6.02 -15.33
C VAL A 139 1.31 5.95 -14.33
N LEU A 140 2.54 5.67 -14.78
CA LEU A 140 3.72 5.65 -13.91
C LEU A 140 4.01 7.01 -13.29
N VAL A 141 3.92 8.09 -14.08
CA VAL A 141 4.09 9.47 -13.60
C VAL A 141 3.02 9.82 -12.57
N ILE A 142 1.76 9.48 -12.83
CA ILE A 142 0.66 9.71 -11.88
C ILE A 142 0.90 8.96 -10.57
N ALA A 143 1.32 7.70 -10.64
CA ALA A 143 1.63 6.90 -9.45
C ALA A 143 2.81 7.51 -8.66
N ALA A 144 3.88 7.92 -9.36
CA ALA A 144 5.04 8.56 -8.75
C ALA A 144 4.66 9.90 -8.08
N LEU A 145 3.83 10.72 -8.73
CA LEU A 145 3.32 11.96 -8.17
C LEU A 145 2.43 11.71 -6.95
N ALA A 146 1.54 10.73 -6.99
CA ALA A 146 0.69 10.39 -5.84
C ALA A 146 1.52 9.96 -4.62
N ILE A 147 2.55 9.12 -4.83
CA ILE A 147 3.49 8.73 -3.76
C ILE A 147 4.29 9.94 -3.28
N GLY A 148 4.79 10.77 -4.20
CA GLY A 148 5.54 11.98 -3.87
C GLY A 148 4.73 12.97 -3.04
N LEU A 149 3.44 13.15 -3.37
CA LEU A 149 2.52 14.00 -2.60
C LEU A 149 2.26 13.44 -1.19
N LEU A 150 2.09 12.12 -1.04
CA LEU A 150 1.94 11.48 0.27
C LEU A 150 3.19 11.60 1.15
N LEU A 151 4.37 11.56 0.54
CA LEU A 151 5.63 11.81 1.24
C LEU A 151 5.75 13.29 1.63
N ALA A 152 5.47 14.20 0.70
CA ALA A 152 5.56 15.65 0.92
C ALA A 152 4.53 16.17 1.93
N SER A 153 3.34 15.55 2.02
CA SER A 153 2.32 15.91 3.01
C SER A 153 2.71 15.53 4.44
N GLY A 154 3.71 14.67 4.62
CA GLY A 154 4.11 14.14 5.92
C GLY A 154 3.17 13.09 6.50
N SER A 155 2.18 12.61 5.73
CA SER A 155 1.19 11.62 6.19
C SER A 155 1.82 10.29 6.63
N TRP A 156 3.04 9.98 6.18
CA TRP A 156 3.79 8.78 6.57
C TRP A 156 4.88 9.02 7.61
N ASN A 157 5.05 10.24 8.13
CA ASN A 157 6.14 10.57 9.05
C ASN A 157 6.08 9.78 10.38
N SER A 158 4.89 9.34 10.78
CA SER A 158 4.69 8.50 11.97
C SER A 158 5.07 7.03 11.75
N LEU A 159 5.22 6.59 10.50
CA LEU A 159 5.62 5.22 10.18
C LEU A 159 7.11 4.98 10.46
N SER A 160 7.42 3.78 10.95
CA SER A 160 8.77 3.39 11.34
C SER A 160 9.78 3.50 10.21
N ILE A 161 9.35 3.25 8.96
CA ILE A 161 10.20 3.36 7.78
C ILE A 161 10.70 4.79 7.57
N LEU A 162 9.83 5.80 7.72
CA LEU A 162 10.24 7.20 7.57
C LEU A 162 10.96 7.74 8.80
N LYS A 163 10.60 7.28 10.00
CA LYS A 163 11.39 7.57 11.21
C LYS A 163 12.83 7.03 11.08
N GLU A 164 13.01 5.85 10.51
CA GLU A 164 14.34 5.27 10.32
C GLU A 164 15.11 5.97 9.20
N TYR A 165 14.43 6.27 8.08
CA TYR A 165 15.01 7.08 7.00
C TYR A 165 15.50 8.43 7.51
N ALA A 166 14.70 9.15 8.31
CA ALA A 166 15.08 10.47 8.84
C ALA A 166 16.37 10.41 9.68
N ASN A 167 16.59 9.32 10.42
CA ASN A 167 17.82 9.13 11.20
C ASN A 167 19.03 8.70 10.36
N ARG A 168 18.81 8.20 9.14
CA ARG A 168 19.85 7.63 8.26
C ARG A 168 19.96 8.33 6.91
N ALA A 169 19.31 9.48 6.73
CA ALA A 169 19.15 10.14 5.43
C ALA A 169 20.51 10.46 4.79
N ASP A 170 21.44 11.02 5.56
CA ASP A 170 22.77 11.38 5.05
C ASP A 170 23.53 10.16 4.51
N SER A 171 23.53 9.06 5.27
CA SER A 171 24.16 7.80 4.84
C SER A 171 23.43 7.18 3.64
N PHE A 172 22.10 7.23 3.62
CA PHE A 172 21.31 6.75 2.49
C PHE A 172 21.66 7.48 1.19
N TRP A 173 21.77 8.81 1.22
CA TRP A 173 22.12 9.60 0.04
C TRP A 173 23.59 9.51 -0.35
N ALA A 174 24.50 9.40 0.62
CA ALA A 174 25.91 9.16 0.35
C ALA A 174 26.10 7.81 -0.37
N GLU A 175 25.52 6.73 0.14
CA GLU A 175 25.61 5.41 -0.50
C GLU A 175 24.81 5.35 -1.80
N GLY A 176 23.62 5.95 -1.86
CA GLY A 176 22.79 5.99 -3.06
C GLY A 176 23.48 6.71 -4.22
N SER A 177 24.07 7.88 -3.97
CA SER A 177 24.82 8.63 -4.99
C SER A 177 26.03 7.85 -5.49
N LYS A 178 26.74 7.16 -4.59
CA LYS A 178 27.85 6.28 -4.95
C LYS A 178 27.41 5.13 -5.85
N HIS A 179 26.30 4.46 -5.53
CA HIS A 179 25.75 3.38 -6.37
C HIS A 179 25.35 3.88 -7.76
N VAL A 180 24.67 5.03 -7.85
CA VAL A 180 24.32 5.64 -9.15
C VAL A 180 25.57 5.99 -9.95
N THR A 181 26.57 6.59 -9.31
CA THR A 181 27.83 6.95 -9.96
C THR A 181 28.55 5.72 -10.51
N LEU A 182 28.64 4.65 -9.72
CA LEU A 182 29.28 3.40 -10.14
C LEU A 182 28.49 2.70 -11.26
N ALA A 183 27.17 2.64 -11.16
CA ALA A 183 26.31 1.98 -12.15
C ALA A 183 26.32 2.70 -13.51
N LEU A 184 26.32 4.04 -13.52
CA LEU A 184 26.44 4.82 -14.75
C LEU A 184 27.88 4.83 -15.29
N GLY A 185 28.87 4.91 -14.40
CA GLY A 185 30.29 4.85 -14.76
C GLY A 185 30.66 3.53 -15.44
N SER A 186 30.10 2.40 -15.00
CA SER A 186 30.36 1.11 -15.64
C SER A 186 29.70 0.93 -17.00
N LEU A 187 28.68 1.73 -17.35
CA LEU A 187 28.08 1.73 -18.69
C LEU A 187 28.89 2.58 -19.68
N ALA A 188 29.70 3.51 -19.19
CA ALA A 188 30.50 4.42 -20.01
C ALA A 188 31.93 3.93 -20.26
N ALA A 189 32.43 3.00 -19.45
CA ALA A 189 33.76 2.39 -19.57
C ALA A 189 33.77 1.20 -20.55
#